data_AF-A0A915PTL9-F1
#
_entry.id   AF-A0A915PTL9-F1
#
_cell.length_a   1.000
_cell.length_b   1.000
_cell.length_c   1.000
_cell.angle_alpha   90.00
_cell.angle_beta   90.00
_cell.angle_gamma   90.00
#
_symmetry.space_group_name_H-M   'P 1'
#
loop_
_entity.id
_entity.type
_entity.pdbx_description
1 polymer ?
#
loop_
_entity_poly.entity_id
_entity_poly.type
_entity_poly.pdbx_seq_one_letter_code
_entity_poly.pdbx_strand_id
1 'polypeptide(L)'
;MVHYSSEVRLRLRTNVLVPLWKQNAAAVAGQDCMIWDYHVILLYSKSGSVLVYDFDTTLAFPCDVQTYWTETFHPELNLDESYQRYFRVISGSNYLQHFSSDRRHMLEANGNHKSPPPSWSPIYDPGIPANSNLFGQFELKRVFTTSSPSRNIKQFCIDLAKRNLISASHPSSLSNNDFKTLSTLPDVVYAGFDPTAESLHIGHLLILTNLFRATSHGCKAIALIGGATARVGDPSGHVTDRMVVPGYEIEQHIRKINSQLVRLHSNFTEGNIQLSKHLSIVNNSEWHLKMSSIEFLELCRDFRLGDMLRLGMVKSRMRGGSGLSCSEFLYQIFQSYDWYRLSCDFNCHFQIGGNDQLGHFDAGYDYIKKKTGKLSAGICLPLLTDAQGRKLSKTSKESSNIWLDEKKTSPFTFYQYFRQKPDSAIIPMLRYFSLRSIEEVEEIERKHQANLGKWIAQEKLAEELTQLVHGSTGLKTAKQCSEILFYGSFSELQKMSSSFIEKQFGDASVQRLSRSSFSTMGELASEVHIGEGSSISKMKAGALKLNGTRFRDPDEVIDFDKICLGGKNITLVCWGKRKYHLVRWID
;
A
#
# COMPACT_ATOMS: atom_id res chain seq x y z
N MET A 1 -2.70 34.25 8.91
CA MET A 1 -3.86 33.56 9.51
C MET A 1 -3.93 32.17 8.92
N VAL A 2 -3.65 31.13 9.72
CA VAL A 2 -3.68 29.72 9.29
C VAL A 2 -4.51 28.94 10.31
N HIS A 3 -5.57 28.27 9.85
CA HIS A 3 -6.38 27.35 10.64
C HIS A 3 -5.62 26.04 10.88
N TYR A 4 -5.57 25.57 12.12
CA TYR A 4 -5.06 24.25 12.49
C TYR A 4 -6.23 23.31 12.81
N SER A 5 -6.20 22.09 12.26
CA SER A 5 -6.95 20.95 12.81
C SER A 5 -6.08 20.22 13.83
N SER A 6 -6.68 19.92 14.98
CA SER A 6 -6.14 19.13 16.09
C SER A 6 -5.77 17.70 15.68
N GLU A 7 -4.50 17.32 15.88
CA GLU A 7 -4.04 16.02 16.39
C GLU A 7 -2.51 15.93 16.28
N VAL A 8 -1.83 15.78 17.43
CA VAL A 8 -0.37 15.62 17.52
C VAL A 8 -0.05 14.14 17.74
N ARG A 9 0.86 13.53 16.96
CA ARG A 9 1.34 12.14 17.17
C ARG A 9 2.87 12.03 16.96
N LEU A 10 3.58 11.41 17.92
CA LEU A 10 5.04 11.17 17.95
C LEU A 10 5.36 9.74 18.49
N ARG A 11 6.52 9.12 18.16
CA ARG A 11 7.09 7.91 18.86
C ARG A 11 8.63 7.94 18.88
N LEU A 12 9.22 7.32 19.90
CA LEU A 12 10.65 6.94 20.00
C LEU A 12 10.77 5.42 20.31
N ARG A 13 11.98 4.87 20.19
CA ARG A 13 12.30 3.44 19.93
C ARG A 13 12.68 2.58 21.17
N THR A 14 12.24 2.91 22.39
CA THR A 14 12.60 2.14 23.59
C THR A 14 11.38 1.85 24.47
N ASN A 15 11.20 0.60 24.91
CA ASN A 15 10.12 0.14 25.83
C ASN A 15 10.33 0.65 27.27
N VAL A 16 10.55 1.95 27.45
CA VAL A 16 10.63 2.60 28.76
C VAL A 16 9.33 3.39 28.93
N LEU A 17 8.53 3.01 29.93
CA LEU A 17 7.33 3.76 30.32
C LEU A 17 7.77 4.97 31.15
N VAL A 18 7.25 6.15 30.80
CA VAL A 18 7.68 7.42 31.40
C VAL A 18 6.44 8.19 31.83
N PRO A 19 6.39 8.73 33.06
CA PRO A 19 5.28 9.56 33.49
C PRO A 19 5.26 10.87 32.68
N LEU A 20 4.05 11.27 32.27
CA LEU A 20 3.78 12.52 31.56
C LEU A 20 2.94 13.42 32.45
N TRP A 21 3.28 14.71 32.53
CA TRP A 21 2.47 15.69 33.26
C TRP A 21 1.80 16.63 32.27
N LYS A 22 0.51 16.92 32.50
CA LYS A 22 -0.14 18.07 31.84
C LYS A 22 0.53 19.31 32.37
N GLN A 23 0.74 20.28 31.47
CA GLN A 23 1.12 21.62 31.87
C GLN A 23 -0.10 22.31 32.47
N ASN A 24 -0.31 22.12 33.78
CA ASN A 24 -1.33 22.85 34.51
C ASN A 24 -0.73 24.16 34.98
N ALA A 25 -1.01 25.20 34.21
CA ALA A 25 -0.50 26.52 34.42
C ALA A 25 -1.63 27.55 34.41
N ALA A 26 -2.68 27.30 35.19
CA ALA A 26 -3.68 28.28 35.60
C ALA A 26 -4.69 27.60 36.53
N ALA A 27 -4.30 27.29 37.76
CA ALA A 27 -5.27 26.86 38.77
C ALA A 27 -4.79 27.20 40.19
N VAL A 28 -4.27 28.40 40.40
CA VAL A 28 -4.26 29.01 41.74
C VAL A 28 -4.88 30.39 41.59
N ALA A 29 -6.01 30.60 42.26
CA ALA A 29 -6.74 31.86 42.19
C ALA A 29 -5.83 33.01 42.67
N GLY A 30 -5.66 34.04 41.83
CA GLY A 30 -4.98 35.28 42.19
C GLY A 30 -3.59 35.52 41.58
N GLN A 31 -3.11 34.68 40.67
CA GLN A 31 -1.91 34.97 39.87
C GLN A 31 -2.23 34.88 38.38
N ASP A 32 -2.16 36.01 37.67
CA ASP A 32 -2.50 36.10 36.24
C ASP A 32 -1.37 35.62 35.30
N CYS A 33 -0.23 35.15 35.83
CA CYS A 33 0.87 34.63 35.02
C CYS A 33 1.59 33.46 35.72
N MET A 34 1.96 32.45 34.93
CA MET A 34 2.72 31.26 35.30
C MET A 34 4.15 31.34 34.78
N ILE A 35 5.11 30.83 35.55
CA ILE A 35 6.51 30.65 35.13
C ILE A 35 6.81 29.16 35.13
N TRP A 36 7.08 28.56 33.96
CA TRP A 36 7.83 27.30 33.91
C TRP A 36 8.50 26.95 32.56
N ASP A 37 9.36 25.93 32.66
CA ASP A 37 10.62 25.62 31.96
C ASP A 37 10.42 24.84 30.64
N TYR A 38 10.46 25.61 29.55
CA TYR A 38 11.01 25.39 28.20
C TYR A 38 10.80 26.75 27.50
N HIS A 39 11.78 27.29 26.77
CA HIS A 39 11.80 28.67 26.25
C HIS A 39 10.47 29.08 25.56
N VAL A 40 9.60 29.79 26.28
CA VAL A 40 8.27 30.22 25.82
C VAL A 40 8.24 31.74 25.84
N ILE A 41 7.98 32.33 24.67
CA ILE A 41 7.81 33.78 24.53
C ILE A 41 6.34 34.12 24.36
N LEU A 42 5.87 35.14 25.06
CA LEU A 42 4.56 35.73 24.84
C LEU A 42 4.70 36.93 23.89
N LEU A 43 4.03 36.87 22.75
CA LEU A 43 3.93 37.99 21.81
C LEU A 43 2.66 38.77 22.10
N TYR A 44 2.83 40.03 22.49
CA TYR A 44 1.71 40.93 22.75
C TYR A 44 1.68 42.04 21.70
N SER A 45 0.59 42.13 20.95
CA SER A 45 0.37 43.18 19.96
C SER A 45 -0.56 44.25 20.52
N LYS A 46 -0.09 45.50 20.57
CA LYS A 46 -0.90 46.65 20.96
C LYS A 46 -0.55 47.83 20.06
N SER A 47 -1.58 48.42 19.45
CA SER A 47 -1.44 49.65 18.65
C SER A 47 -0.35 49.60 17.57
N GLY A 48 -0.24 48.47 16.87
CA GLY A 48 0.69 48.30 15.73
C GLY A 48 2.11 47.91 16.09
N SER A 49 2.47 47.86 17.38
CA SER A 49 3.76 47.36 17.85
C SER A 49 3.62 45.98 18.47
N VAL A 50 4.57 45.07 18.17
CA VAL A 50 4.64 43.73 18.76
C VAL A 50 5.74 43.72 19.81
N LEU A 51 5.34 43.48 21.05
CA LEU A 51 6.23 43.38 22.20
C LEU A 51 6.42 41.91 22.55
N VAL A 52 7.64 41.54 22.92
CA VAL A 52 8.03 40.19 23.31
C VAL A 52 8.24 40.13 24.81
N TYR A 53 7.63 39.10 25.39
CA TYR A 53 7.64 38.79 26.80
C TYR A 53 8.42 37.50 26.99
N ASP A 54 9.69 37.61 27.36
CA ASP A 54 10.60 36.47 27.50
C ASP A 54 11.37 36.52 28.83
N PHE A 55 11.04 35.51 29.65
CA PHE A 55 11.56 35.17 30.98
C PHE A 55 13.06 34.85 31.05
N ASP A 56 13.57 34.26 29.98
CA ASP A 56 14.83 33.51 30.01
C ASP A 56 15.98 34.26 29.31
N THR A 57 15.73 35.50 28.89
CA THR A 57 16.73 36.40 28.26
C THR A 57 17.28 37.41 29.25
N THR A 58 18.46 37.96 28.96
CA THR A 58 19.03 39.09 29.69
C THR A 58 18.50 40.46 29.23
N LEU A 59 17.63 40.51 28.22
CA LEU A 59 17.02 41.73 27.69
C LEU A 59 15.96 42.29 28.65
N ALA A 60 15.84 43.61 28.66
CA ALA A 60 14.76 44.28 29.37
C ALA A 60 13.41 43.92 28.73
N PHE A 61 12.41 43.67 29.56
CA PHE A 61 11.14 43.10 29.14
C PHE A 61 9.97 44.00 29.63
N PRO A 62 8.97 44.38 28.79
CA PRO A 62 8.83 44.08 27.35
C PRO A 62 9.88 44.74 26.47
N CYS A 63 10.44 43.97 25.55
CA CYS A 63 11.23 44.50 24.42
C CYS A 63 10.41 44.41 23.12
N ASP A 64 10.77 45.21 22.13
CA ASP A 64 10.18 45.07 20.81
C ASP A 64 10.70 43.79 20.12
N VAL A 65 9.87 43.26 19.21
CA VAL A 65 10.15 41.99 18.51
C VAL A 65 11.43 42.01 17.68
N GLN A 66 11.83 43.17 17.16
CA GLN A 66 13.02 43.28 16.33
C GLN A 66 14.29 43.21 17.19
N THR A 67 14.30 43.91 18.32
CA THR A 67 15.38 43.85 19.32
C THR A 67 15.51 42.45 19.90
N TYR A 68 14.40 41.82 20.31
CA TYR A 68 14.42 40.44 20.79
C TYR A 68 15.01 39.47 19.75
N TRP A 69 14.59 39.57 18.49
CA TRP A 69 15.06 38.67 17.44
C TRP A 69 16.56 38.81 17.18
N THR A 70 17.05 40.05 17.15
CA THR A 70 18.45 40.37 16.83
C THR A 70 19.38 39.90 17.95
N GLU A 71 19.04 40.22 19.19
CA GLU A 71 19.89 39.94 20.36
C GLU A 71 19.79 38.47 20.83
N THR A 72 18.62 37.83 20.72
CA THR A 72 18.49 36.42 21.15
C THR A 72 19.08 35.45 20.13
N PHE A 73 18.94 35.74 18.83
CA PHE A 73 19.36 34.80 17.79
C PHE A 73 20.67 35.18 17.10
N HIS A 74 21.31 36.32 17.41
CA HIS A 74 22.59 36.80 16.87
C HIS A 74 22.94 36.17 15.50
N PRO A 75 22.36 36.67 14.40
CA PRO A 75 22.50 36.06 13.08
C PRO A 75 23.96 36.00 12.58
N GLU A 76 24.86 36.80 13.15
CA GLU A 76 26.30 36.78 12.87
C GLU A 76 27.09 35.64 13.55
N LEU A 77 26.50 34.89 14.50
CA LEU A 77 27.18 33.73 15.08
C LEU A 77 27.20 32.57 14.08
N ASN A 78 28.38 32.25 13.55
CA ASN A 78 28.65 31.06 12.73
C ASN A 78 28.45 29.79 13.57
N LEU A 79 27.21 29.32 13.64
CA LEU A 79 26.90 27.98 14.12
C LEU A 79 27.21 26.97 13.00
N ASP A 80 27.62 25.77 13.39
CA ASP A 80 27.85 24.65 12.48
C ASP A 80 26.62 24.43 11.58
N GLU A 81 26.84 24.27 10.26
CA GLU A 81 25.79 24.16 9.23
C GLU A 81 24.81 23.01 9.46
N SER A 82 25.16 22.05 10.33
CA SER A 82 24.29 20.95 10.74
C SER A 82 23.20 21.34 11.74
N TYR A 83 23.34 22.47 12.45
CA TYR A 83 22.33 22.95 13.40
C TYR A 83 21.32 23.88 12.72
N GLN A 84 20.03 23.52 12.80
CA GLN A 84 18.94 24.38 12.33
C GLN A 84 18.17 24.99 13.48
N ARG A 85 17.99 26.32 13.44
CA ARG A 85 17.15 27.07 14.37
C ARG A 85 15.69 26.90 13.94
N TYR A 86 14.89 26.19 14.75
CA TYR A 86 13.45 26.05 14.53
C TYR A 86 12.67 26.82 15.58
N PHE A 87 11.77 27.69 15.14
CA PHE A 87 10.82 28.36 16.01
C PHE A 87 9.39 28.00 15.60
N ARG A 88 8.51 27.75 16.58
CA ARG A 88 7.10 27.41 16.32
C ARG A 88 6.20 28.29 17.17
N VAL A 89 5.27 28.98 16.51
CA VAL A 89 4.20 29.76 17.17
C VAL A 89 2.96 28.87 17.31
N ILE A 90 2.41 28.81 18.52
CA ILE A 90 1.14 28.14 18.82
C ILE A 90 0.27 29.04 19.70
N SER A 91 -1.05 28.86 19.68
CA SER A 91 -1.92 29.62 20.58
C SER A 91 -1.76 29.15 22.02
N GLY A 92 -1.74 30.09 22.97
CA GLY A 92 -1.65 29.78 24.40
C GLY A 92 -2.77 28.84 24.89
N SER A 93 -3.98 28.97 24.34
CA SER A 93 -5.10 28.08 24.63
C SER A 93 -4.83 26.61 24.24
N ASN A 94 -4.22 26.37 23.08
CA ASN A 94 -3.89 25.02 22.63
C ASN A 94 -2.70 24.44 23.40
N TYR A 95 -1.73 25.28 23.78
CA TYR A 95 -0.61 24.88 24.63
C TYR A 95 -1.12 24.36 25.98
N LEU A 96 -1.95 25.14 26.66
CA LEU A 96 -2.52 24.80 27.96
C LEU A 96 -3.42 23.54 27.91
N GLN A 97 -4.13 23.32 26.81
CA GLN A 97 -5.08 22.20 26.70
C GLN A 97 -4.41 20.86 26.34
N HIS A 98 -3.33 20.89 25.55
CA HIS A 98 -2.82 19.69 24.88
C HIS A 98 -1.34 19.40 25.13
N PHE A 99 -0.56 20.36 25.65
CA PHE A 99 0.86 20.14 25.83
C PHE A 99 1.15 19.37 27.13
N SER A 100 1.99 18.34 26.99
CA SER A 100 2.49 17.52 28.10
C SER A 100 3.95 17.21 27.83
N SER A 101 4.78 17.23 28.87
CA SER A 101 6.24 17.00 28.74
C SER A 101 6.68 15.75 29.46
N ASP A 102 7.68 15.07 28.89
CA ASP A 102 8.42 14.00 29.56
C ASP A 102 9.64 14.60 30.28
N ARG A 103 9.70 14.45 31.61
CA ARG A 103 10.76 15.07 32.42
C ARG A 103 12.04 14.22 32.50
N ARG A 104 12.30 13.35 31.52
CA ARG A 104 13.49 12.47 31.53
C ARG A 104 14.81 13.22 31.48
N HIS A 105 14.86 14.35 30.80
CA HIS A 105 16.04 15.23 30.75
C HIS A 105 16.35 15.89 32.10
N MET A 106 15.37 15.90 33.02
CA MET A 106 15.53 16.37 34.40
C MET A 106 15.98 15.26 35.35
N LEU A 107 16.15 14.02 34.87
CA LEU A 107 16.77 12.96 35.66
C LEU A 107 18.29 13.04 35.53
N GLU A 108 18.98 12.98 36.66
CA GLU A 108 20.40 12.74 36.72
C GLU A 108 20.70 11.26 36.46
N ALA A 109 21.96 10.94 36.16
CA ALA A 109 22.39 9.56 35.88
C ALA A 109 22.16 8.60 37.06
N ASN A 110 22.00 9.13 38.28
CA ASN A 110 21.69 8.39 39.51
C ASN A 110 20.17 8.14 39.70
N GLY A 111 19.31 8.64 38.80
CA GLY A 111 17.86 8.51 38.88
C GLY A 111 17.15 9.58 39.73
N ASN A 112 17.88 10.49 40.37
CA ASN A 112 17.29 11.63 41.08
C ASN A 112 16.90 12.73 40.09
N HIS A 113 15.86 13.49 40.43
CA HIS A 113 15.47 14.65 39.64
C HIS A 113 16.33 15.88 40.00
N LYS A 114 16.88 16.57 38.99
CA LYS A 114 17.53 17.88 39.12
C LYS A 114 16.63 18.94 39.77
N SER A 115 15.31 18.78 39.60
CA SER A 115 14.28 19.58 40.26
C SER A 115 13.02 18.72 40.44
N PRO A 116 12.35 18.77 41.60
CA PRO A 116 11.22 17.90 41.92
C PRO A 116 10.10 17.98 40.87
N PRO A 117 9.39 16.87 40.62
CA PRO A 117 8.25 16.85 39.70
C PRO A 117 7.12 17.76 40.22
N PRO A 118 6.16 18.14 39.36
CA PRO A 118 5.02 18.95 39.78
C PRO A 118 4.23 18.28 40.91
N SER A 119 3.60 19.08 41.77
CA SER A 119 2.85 18.58 42.94
C SER A 119 1.55 17.86 42.60
N TRP A 120 1.12 17.87 41.33
CA TRP A 120 -0.07 17.16 40.86
C TRP A 120 0.27 15.83 40.17
N SER A 121 -0.72 14.93 40.17
CA SER A 121 -0.57 13.60 39.59
C SER A 121 -0.25 13.66 38.09
N PRO A 122 0.65 12.80 37.60
CA PRO A 122 0.89 12.67 36.17
C PRO A 122 -0.37 12.17 35.46
N ILE A 123 -0.48 12.47 34.17
CA ILE A 123 -1.52 11.94 33.26
C ILE A 123 -1.47 10.42 33.24
N TYR A 124 -0.29 9.84 33.47
CA TYR A 124 -0.05 8.41 33.52
C TYR A 124 1.03 8.08 34.56
N ASP A 125 0.67 7.23 35.53
CA ASP A 125 1.56 6.64 36.54
C ASP A 125 1.48 5.10 36.40
N PRO A 126 2.59 4.38 36.11
CA PRO A 126 2.54 2.95 35.91
C PRO A 126 2.43 2.10 37.19
N GLY A 127 2.20 2.64 38.40
CA GLY A 127 2.21 1.75 39.58
C GLY A 127 1.71 2.18 40.96
N ILE A 128 0.72 3.07 41.12
CA ILE A 128 -0.05 3.16 42.38
C ILE A 128 -1.57 3.14 42.05
N PRO A 129 -2.36 2.18 42.59
CA PRO A 129 -3.76 2.07 42.24
C PRO A 129 -4.64 2.98 43.12
N ALA A 130 -5.65 3.61 42.51
CA ALA A 130 -7.04 3.51 42.96
C ALA A 130 -8.03 4.24 42.02
N ASN A 131 -8.77 3.41 41.29
CA ASN A 131 -10.20 3.54 41.00
C ASN A 131 -10.72 4.48 39.90
N SER A 132 -11.27 3.78 38.91
CA SER A 132 -12.44 4.09 38.08
C SER A 132 -12.24 4.87 36.78
N ASN A 133 -12.38 4.08 35.71
CA ASN A 133 -13.02 4.39 34.43
C ASN A 133 -12.42 5.50 33.56
N LEU A 134 -11.45 5.11 32.71
CA LEU A 134 -11.40 5.35 31.24
C LEU A 134 -9.94 5.23 30.76
N PHE A 135 -9.43 4.01 30.67
CA PHE A 135 -8.09 3.76 30.12
C PHE A 135 -8.17 3.60 28.59
N GLY A 136 -8.11 4.72 27.87
CA GLY A 136 -7.81 4.73 26.44
C GLY A 136 -6.37 4.29 26.19
N GLN A 137 -6.19 3.14 25.54
CA GLN A 137 -4.89 2.67 25.08
C GLN A 137 -4.33 3.63 24.02
N PHE A 138 -3.29 4.40 24.36
CA PHE A 138 -2.53 5.16 23.37
C PHE A 138 -1.24 4.40 23.01
N GLU A 139 -1.21 3.83 21.81
CA GLU A 139 0.01 3.33 21.18
C GLU A 139 0.68 4.49 20.41
N LEU A 140 1.83 4.96 20.88
CA LEU A 140 2.63 5.98 20.18
C LEU A 140 3.11 5.43 18.82
N LYS A 141 3.09 6.18 17.69
CA LYS A 141 3.76 5.78 16.40
C LYS A 141 4.59 6.93 15.80
N ARG A 142 5.76 6.59 15.20
CA ARG A 142 6.73 7.56 14.62
C ARG A 142 6.13 8.11 13.34
N VAL A 143 6.09 9.43 13.21
CA VAL A 143 5.85 10.12 11.94
C VAL A 143 7.11 10.91 11.62
N PHE A 144 7.75 10.60 10.50
CA PHE A 144 8.80 11.46 9.94
C PHE A 144 8.10 12.68 9.32
N THR A 145 8.31 13.87 9.88
CA THR A 145 8.17 15.12 9.13
C THR A 145 9.57 15.59 8.80
N THR A 146 10.05 15.26 7.60
CA THR A 146 11.32 15.77 7.09
C THR A 146 11.16 17.23 6.68
N SER A 147 12.11 18.06 7.13
CA SER A 147 12.31 19.45 6.74
C SER A 147 13.10 19.57 5.42
N SER A 148 12.90 20.71 4.73
CA SER A 148 13.54 21.24 3.49
C SER A 148 12.85 20.88 2.14
N PRO A 149 12.86 21.77 1.11
CA PRO A 149 11.96 21.75 -0.04
C PRO A 149 12.38 20.75 -1.12
N SER A 150 12.77 19.53 -0.71
CA SER A 150 12.78 18.41 -1.64
C SER A 150 11.32 18.10 -1.96
N ARG A 151 10.89 18.36 -3.20
CA ARG A 151 9.57 17.97 -3.71
C ARG A 151 9.24 16.53 -3.28
N ASN A 152 8.04 16.34 -2.77
CA ASN A 152 7.52 15.03 -2.32
C ASN A 152 7.72 13.94 -3.38
N ILE A 153 7.60 14.31 -4.66
CA ILE A 153 7.79 13.39 -5.79
C ILE A 153 9.22 12.86 -5.94
N LYS A 154 10.22 13.68 -5.61
CA LYS A 154 11.63 13.26 -5.63
C LYS A 154 11.86 12.23 -4.53
N GLN A 155 11.33 12.46 -3.33
CA GLN A 155 11.47 11.54 -2.22
C GLN A 155 10.74 10.21 -2.47
N PHE A 156 9.56 10.27 -3.10
CA PHE A 156 8.85 9.10 -3.59
C PHE A 156 9.70 8.28 -4.58
N CYS A 157 10.33 8.91 -5.57
CA CYS A 157 11.18 8.20 -6.54
C CYS A 157 12.43 7.58 -5.88
N ILE A 158 13.01 8.23 -4.89
CA ILE A 158 14.11 7.66 -4.10
C ILE A 158 13.63 6.41 -3.33
N ASP A 159 12.43 6.42 -2.75
CA ASP A 159 11.86 5.25 -2.08
C ASP A 159 11.61 4.10 -3.07
N LEU A 160 11.09 4.39 -4.28
CA LEU A 160 10.95 3.39 -5.35
C LEU A 160 12.30 2.78 -5.75
N ALA A 161 13.35 3.59 -5.88
CA ALA A 161 14.69 3.11 -6.20
C ALA A 161 15.23 2.16 -5.12
N LYS A 162 15.12 2.52 -3.83
CA LYS A 162 15.55 1.66 -2.71
C LYS A 162 14.79 0.32 -2.66
N ARG A 163 13.57 0.28 -3.20
CA ARG A 163 12.73 -0.92 -3.29
C ARG A 163 12.99 -1.76 -4.55
N ASN A 164 13.87 -1.32 -5.45
CA ASN A 164 14.08 -1.90 -6.78
C ASN A 164 12.80 -1.92 -7.62
N LEU A 165 11.99 -0.85 -7.54
CA LEU A 165 10.71 -0.72 -8.23
C LEU A 165 10.79 0.05 -9.56
N ILE A 166 11.96 0.56 -9.95
CA ILE A 166 12.14 1.28 -11.21
C ILE A 166 12.70 0.32 -12.26
N SER A 167 11.81 -0.20 -13.12
CA SER A 167 12.21 -1.12 -14.20
C SER A 167 12.61 -0.39 -15.48
N ALA A 168 11.90 0.70 -15.80
CA ALA A 168 12.19 1.61 -16.88
C ALA A 168 11.60 3.00 -16.52
N SER A 169 11.98 4.03 -17.25
CA SER A 169 11.49 5.38 -16.99
C SER A 169 11.57 6.31 -18.19
N HIS A 170 10.77 7.37 -18.14
CA HIS A 170 10.94 8.56 -18.96
C HIS A 170 11.16 9.78 -18.06
N PRO A 171 12.22 10.58 -18.24
CA PRO A 171 13.41 10.26 -19.05
C PRO A 171 14.13 9.02 -18.50
N SER A 172 14.96 8.38 -19.33
CA SER A 172 15.71 7.16 -18.94
C SER A 172 16.70 7.39 -17.79
N SER A 173 17.04 8.64 -17.49
CA SER A 173 17.92 9.00 -16.36
C SER A 173 17.34 8.59 -15.00
N LEU A 174 16.02 8.53 -14.84
CA LEU A 174 15.40 8.15 -13.56
C LEU A 174 15.68 6.67 -13.21
N SER A 175 15.77 5.78 -14.20
CA SER A 175 16.21 4.40 -14.03
C SER A 175 17.67 4.28 -13.55
N ASN A 176 18.48 5.30 -13.80
CA ASN A 176 19.86 5.40 -13.30
C ASN A 176 19.94 6.15 -11.96
N ASN A 177 18.81 6.33 -11.26
CA ASN A 177 18.68 7.07 -10.01
C ASN A 177 19.07 8.56 -10.10
N ASP A 178 19.07 9.16 -11.29
CA ASP A 178 19.23 10.61 -11.45
C ASP A 178 17.86 11.32 -11.43
N PHE A 179 17.50 11.81 -10.24
CA PHE A 179 16.21 12.48 -9.97
C PHE A 179 16.27 14.02 -10.03
N LYS A 180 17.32 14.62 -10.60
CA LYS A 180 17.48 16.09 -10.60
C LYS A 180 16.30 16.80 -11.26
N THR A 181 15.84 16.27 -12.39
CA THR A 181 14.74 16.82 -13.22
C THR A 181 13.39 16.78 -12.53
N LEU A 182 13.21 15.97 -11.48
CA LEU A 182 11.95 15.87 -10.75
C LEU A 182 11.67 17.07 -9.85
N SER A 183 12.71 17.84 -9.50
CA SER A 183 12.59 18.99 -8.58
C SER A 183 11.71 20.12 -9.15
N THR A 184 11.53 20.13 -10.47
CA THR A 184 10.68 21.11 -11.18
C THR A 184 9.26 20.63 -11.41
N LEU A 185 8.96 19.35 -11.15
CA LEU A 185 7.64 18.78 -11.39
C LEU A 185 6.69 19.00 -10.19
N PRO A 186 5.39 19.16 -10.44
CA PRO A 186 4.38 19.16 -9.38
C PRO A 186 4.30 17.81 -8.66
N ASP A 187 3.90 17.83 -7.39
CA ASP A 187 3.76 16.64 -6.55
C ASP A 187 2.42 15.90 -6.80
N VAL A 188 2.14 15.60 -8.08
CA VAL A 188 0.93 14.92 -8.53
C VAL A 188 1.31 13.74 -9.42
N VAL A 189 0.87 12.55 -9.03
CA VAL A 189 1.18 11.27 -9.68
C VAL A 189 -0.12 10.61 -10.14
N TYR A 190 -0.17 10.07 -11.35
CA TYR A 190 -1.31 9.26 -11.78
C TYR A 190 -0.93 7.87 -12.26
N ALA A 191 -1.92 6.97 -12.25
CA ALA A 191 -1.88 5.70 -12.96
C ALA A 191 -3.25 5.38 -13.57
N GLY A 192 -3.23 4.75 -14.75
CA GLY A 192 -4.43 4.33 -15.47
C GLY A 192 -4.85 2.88 -15.18
N PHE A 193 -6.16 2.62 -15.16
CA PHE A 193 -6.76 1.31 -14.94
C PHE A 193 -7.89 1.07 -15.94
N ASP A 194 -7.66 0.22 -16.93
CA ASP A 194 -8.69 -0.12 -17.93
C ASP A 194 -9.65 -1.21 -17.38
N PRO A 195 -10.98 -0.96 -17.37
CA PRO A 195 -12.01 -1.89 -16.89
C PRO A 195 -12.26 -3.12 -17.79
N THR A 196 -11.24 -3.97 -17.95
CA THR A 196 -11.30 -5.17 -18.81
C THR A 196 -12.00 -6.37 -18.16
N ALA A 197 -12.25 -6.31 -16.85
CA ALA A 197 -12.96 -7.32 -16.09
C ALA A 197 -13.73 -6.65 -14.94
N GLU A 198 -14.69 -7.37 -14.36
CA GLU A 198 -15.50 -6.86 -13.24
C GLU A 198 -14.72 -6.55 -11.95
N SER A 199 -13.45 -6.94 -11.87
CA SER A 199 -12.63 -6.83 -10.67
C SER A 199 -11.18 -6.59 -11.04
N LEU A 200 -10.49 -5.79 -10.25
CA LEU A 200 -9.04 -5.71 -10.25
C LEU A 200 -8.42 -7.00 -9.65
N HIS A 201 -7.15 -7.22 -9.92
CA HIS A 201 -6.40 -8.39 -9.46
C HIS A 201 -5.02 -7.96 -8.95
N ILE A 202 -4.23 -8.90 -8.42
CA ILE A 202 -2.93 -8.60 -7.81
C ILE A 202 -1.96 -7.79 -8.68
N GLY A 203 -1.98 -7.96 -10.02
CA GLY A 203 -1.20 -7.12 -10.93
C GLY A 203 -1.52 -5.62 -10.81
N HIS A 204 -2.80 -5.26 -10.69
CA HIS A 204 -3.24 -3.87 -10.47
C HIS A 204 -2.92 -3.40 -9.06
N LEU A 205 -2.89 -4.31 -8.07
CA LEU A 205 -2.56 -3.98 -6.69
C LEU A 205 -1.12 -3.42 -6.56
N LEU A 206 -0.18 -3.87 -7.40
CA LEU A 206 1.18 -3.31 -7.40
C LEU A 206 1.18 -1.82 -7.77
N ILE A 207 0.42 -1.45 -8.81
CA ILE A 207 0.29 -0.05 -9.22
C ILE A 207 -0.41 0.76 -8.12
N LEU A 208 -1.49 0.23 -7.55
CA LEU A 208 -2.27 0.91 -6.52
C LEU A 208 -1.51 1.13 -5.22
N THR A 209 -0.78 0.13 -4.74
CA THR A 209 0.08 0.27 -3.55
C THR A 209 1.14 1.34 -3.77
N ASN A 210 1.66 1.50 -5.00
CA ASN A 210 2.61 2.56 -5.30
C ASN A 210 1.97 3.94 -5.51
N LEU A 211 0.69 4.03 -5.90
CA LEU A 211 -0.07 5.28 -5.81
C LEU A 211 -0.28 5.68 -4.33
N PHE A 212 -0.67 4.75 -3.46
CA PHE A 212 -0.83 5.02 -2.02
C PHE A 212 0.51 5.36 -1.34
N ARG A 213 1.60 4.77 -1.80
CA ARG A 213 2.96 5.13 -1.40
C ARG A 213 3.29 6.56 -1.79
N ALA A 214 2.95 7.01 -3.00
CA ALA A 214 3.11 8.41 -3.39
C ALA A 214 2.34 9.35 -2.45
N THR A 215 1.10 8.98 -2.08
CA THR A 215 0.31 9.69 -1.07
C THR A 215 0.98 9.71 0.30
N SER A 216 1.62 8.62 0.72
CA SER A 216 2.38 8.54 1.98
C SER A 216 3.60 9.48 1.99
N HIS A 217 4.16 9.80 0.83
CA HIS A 217 5.20 10.82 0.66
C HIS A 217 4.66 12.24 0.49
N GLY A 218 3.34 12.44 0.53
CA GLY A 218 2.69 13.75 0.40
C GLY A 218 2.41 14.18 -1.05
N CYS A 219 2.51 13.27 -2.03
CA CYS A 219 2.02 13.54 -3.38
C CYS A 219 0.49 13.40 -3.44
N LYS A 220 -0.17 14.14 -4.33
CA LYS A 220 -1.53 13.84 -4.74
C LYS A 220 -1.50 12.69 -5.75
N ALA A 221 -2.31 11.67 -5.52
CA ALA A 221 -2.46 10.52 -6.40
C ALA A 221 -3.74 10.62 -7.22
N ILE A 222 -3.70 10.23 -8.49
CA ILE A 222 -4.87 10.13 -9.36
C ILE A 222 -4.98 8.70 -9.89
N ALA A 223 -6.06 8.02 -9.56
CA ALA A 223 -6.44 6.76 -10.19
C ALA A 223 -7.38 7.06 -11.37
N LEU A 224 -6.87 6.94 -12.60
CA LEU A 224 -7.65 7.17 -13.80
C LEU A 224 -8.31 5.86 -14.25
N ILE A 225 -9.63 5.81 -14.20
CA ILE A 225 -10.43 4.74 -14.78
C ILE A 225 -10.53 4.97 -16.29
N GLY A 226 -10.10 3.97 -17.05
CA GLY A 226 -10.09 3.99 -18.51
C GLY A 226 -11.43 3.64 -19.15
N GLY A 227 -12.52 4.34 -18.80
CA GLY A 227 -13.86 4.00 -19.30
C GLY A 227 -14.01 4.07 -20.82
N ALA A 228 -13.32 5.00 -21.48
CA ALA A 228 -13.26 5.10 -22.93
C ALA A 228 -12.16 4.20 -23.52
N THR A 229 -10.97 4.17 -22.91
CA THR A 229 -9.84 3.35 -23.38
C THR A 229 -10.12 1.85 -23.34
N ALA A 230 -10.92 1.37 -22.38
CA ALA A 230 -11.36 -0.02 -22.36
C ALA A 230 -12.27 -0.41 -23.54
N ARG A 231 -12.96 0.55 -24.17
CA ARG A 231 -13.75 0.33 -25.39
C ARG A 231 -12.86 0.19 -26.63
N VAL A 232 -11.67 0.82 -26.59
CA VAL A 232 -10.66 0.79 -27.66
C VAL A 232 -9.79 -0.46 -27.56
N GLY A 233 -9.31 -0.77 -26.35
CA GLY A 233 -8.47 -1.92 -25.99
C GLY A 233 -6.96 -1.64 -26.09
N ASP A 234 -6.25 -1.74 -24.96
CA ASP A 234 -4.78 -1.61 -24.92
C ASP A 234 -4.08 -2.82 -25.56
N PRO A 235 -3.27 -2.65 -26.63
CA PRO A 235 -2.53 -3.74 -27.26
C PRO A 235 -1.27 -4.17 -26.48
N SER A 236 -0.86 -3.44 -25.43
CA SER A 236 0.43 -3.62 -24.76
C SER A 236 0.56 -4.97 -24.08
N GLY A 237 1.63 -5.71 -24.42
CA GLY A 237 1.92 -7.00 -23.79
C GLY A 237 0.96 -8.14 -24.18
N HIS A 238 0.15 -7.97 -25.22
CA HIS A 238 -0.71 -9.00 -25.81
C HIS A 238 -0.24 -9.40 -27.21
N VAL A 239 -0.42 -10.68 -27.56
CA VAL A 239 -0.03 -11.24 -28.87
C VAL A 239 -1.24 -11.30 -29.81
N THR A 240 -2.44 -11.45 -29.26
CA THR A 240 -3.72 -11.50 -29.97
C THR A 240 -4.57 -10.26 -29.67
N ASP A 241 -5.50 -9.96 -30.55
CA ASP A 241 -6.46 -8.87 -30.39
C ASP A 241 -7.32 -9.08 -29.14
N ARG A 242 -7.77 -7.98 -28.53
CA ARG A 242 -8.69 -8.07 -27.39
C ARG A 242 -10.09 -8.48 -27.84
N MET A 243 -10.75 -9.31 -27.03
CA MET A 243 -12.19 -9.53 -27.19
C MET A 243 -12.94 -8.22 -26.93
N VAL A 244 -13.86 -7.87 -27.83
CA VAL A 244 -14.72 -6.70 -27.68
C VAL A 244 -15.72 -6.98 -26.56
N VAL A 245 -15.64 -6.19 -25.49
CA VAL A 245 -16.60 -6.25 -24.38
C VAL A 245 -17.77 -5.31 -24.70
N PRO A 246 -19.04 -5.76 -24.59
CA PRO A 246 -20.19 -4.90 -24.82
C PRO A 246 -20.18 -3.65 -23.93
N GLY A 247 -20.63 -2.52 -24.47
CA GLY A 247 -20.59 -1.24 -23.75
C GLY A 247 -21.31 -1.26 -22.39
N TYR A 248 -22.40 -2.03 -22.24
CA TYR A 248 -23.10 -2.14 -20.96
C TYR A 248 -22.29 -2.91 -19.91
N GLU A 249 -21.48 -3.90 -20.32
CA GLU A 249 -20.59 -4.63 -19.41
C GLU A 249 -19.43 -3.74 -18.96
N ILE A 250 -18.88 -2.93 -19.87
CA ILE A 250 -17.84 -1.94 -19.52
C ILE A 250 -18.36 -0.97 -18.46
N GLU A 251 -19.60 -0.48 -18.59
CA GLU A 251 -20.20 0.38 -17.55
C GLU A 251 -20.37 -0.33 -16.21
N GLN A 252 -20.69 -1.62 -16.20
CA GLN A 252 -20.73 -2.40 -14.96
C GLN A 252 -19.33 -2.58 -14.36
N HIS A 253 -18.31 -2.86 -15.19
CA HIS A 253 -16.92 -2.96 -14.76
C HIS A 253 -16.42 -1.64 -14.17
N ILE A 254 -16.70 -0.49 -14.81
CA ILE A 254 -16.36 0.85 -14.33
C ILE A 254 -16.91 1.05 -12.92
N ARG A 255 -18.20 0.76 -12.68
CA ARG A 255 -18.82 0.92 -11.34
C ARG A 255 -18.17 0.03 -10.29
N LYS A 256 -17.91 -1.24 -10.63
CA LYS A 256 -17.28 -2.21 -9.71
C LYS A 256 -15.84 -1.82 -9.37
N ILE A 257 -15.04 -1.43 -10.37
CA ILE A 257 -13.66 -0.98 -10.17
C ILE A 257 -13.63 0.33 -9.38
N ASN A 258 -14.50 1.29 -9.68
CA ASN A 258 -14.61 2.51 -8.89
C ASN A 258 -14.91 2.20 -7.41
N SER A 259 -15.86 1.29 -7.14
CA SER A 259 -16.15 0.85 -5.78
C SER A 259 -14.95 0.18 -5.09
N GLN A 260 -14.18 -0.63 -5.82
CA GLN A 260 -12.95 -1.24 -5.31
C GLN A 260 -11.89 -0.18 -4.97
N LEU A 261 -11.67 0.81 -5.84
CA LEU A 261 -10.73 1.90 -5.61
C LEU A 261 -11.11 2.72 -4.36
N VAL A 262 -12.39 3.06 -4.21
CA VAL A 262 -12.92 3.76 -3.02
C VAL A 262 -12.69 2.92 -1.76
N ARG A 263 -12.99 1.61 -1.80
CA ARG A 263 -12.79 0.71 -0.66
C ARG A 263 -11.31 0.60 -0.27
N LEU A 264 -10.43 0.39 -1.25
CA LEU A 264 -8.98 0.29 -1.02
C LEU A 264 -8.43 1.58 -0.41
N HIS A 265 -8.86 2.73 -0.93
CA HIS A 265 -8.48 4.03 -0.39
C HIS A 265 -9.01 4.24 1.03
N SER A 266 -10.26 3.85 1.31
CA SER A 266 -10.83 3.90 2.66
C SER A 266 -10.04 3.03 3.65
N ASN A 267 -9.70 1.81 3.27
CA ASN A 267 -8.91 0.91 4.10
C ASN A 267 -7.47 1.42 4.29
N PHE A 268 -6.88 2.03 3.27
CA PHE A 268 -5.55 2.64 3.35
C PHE A 268 -5.51 3.85 4.29
N THR A 269 -6.56 4.66 4.27
CA THR A 269 -6.64 5.93 5.03
C THR A 269 -7.35 5.79 6.37
N GLU A 270 -7.73 4.56 6.76
CA GLU A 270 -8.38 4.25 8.03
C GLU A 270 -7.58 4.86 9.20
N GLY A 271 -8.17 5.83 9.89
CA GLY A 271 -7.54 6.53 11.01
C GLY A 271 -6.54 7.65 10.65
N ASN A 272 -6.47 8.08 9.37
CA ASN A 272 -5.63 9.19 8.91
C ASN A 272 -6.37 10.14 7.94
N ILE A 273 -6.97 11.20 8.51
CA ILE A 273 -7.75 12.22 7.79
C ILE A 273 -6.91 13.01 6.77
N GLN A 274 -5.60 13.11 6.95
CA GLN A 274 -4.76 13.83 5.99
C GLN A 274 -4.59 13.01 4.72
N LEU A 275 -4.32 11.70 4.82
CA LEU A 275 -4.18 10.84 3.64
C LEU A 275 -5.47 10.73 2.81
N SER A 276 -6.65 10.85 3.45
CA SER A 276 -7.95 10.73 2.76
C SER A 276 -8.25 11.82 1.74
N LYS A 277 -7.52 12.94 1.74
CA LYS A 277 -7.68 14.04 0.76
C LYS A 277 -6.78 13.91 -0.47
N HIS A 278 -5.94 12.88 -0.52
CA HIS A 278 -4.82 12.83 -1.48
C HIS A 278 -5.00 11.82 -2.61
N LEU A 279 -6.15 11.13 -2.72
CA LEU A 279 -6.49 10.34 -3.90
C LEU A 279 -7.69 10.95 -4.64
N SER A 280 -7.54 11.19 -5.93
CA SER A 280 -8.65 11.49 -6.84
C SER A 280 -8.91 10.29 -7.76
N ILE A 281 -10.17 9.89 -7.90
CA ILE A 281 -10.59 8.89 -8.88
C ILE A 281 -11.26 9.63 -10.01
N VAL A 282 -10.73 9.49 -11.22
CA VAL A 282 -11.16 10.22 -12.43
C VAL A 282 -11.53 9.21 -13.51
N ASN A 283 -12.42 9.54 -14.44
CA ASN A 283 -12.80 8.65 -15.54
C ASN A 283 -12.59 9.35 -16.89
N ASN A 284 -11.78 8.76 -17.77
CA ASN A 284 -11.50 9.36 -19.08
C ASN A 284 -12.71 9.40 -20.04
N SER A 285 -13.80 8.69 -19.72
CA SER A 285 -15.09 8.87 -20.39
C SER A 285 -15.60 10.32 -20.32
N GLU A 286 -15.20 11.10 -19.30
CA GLU A 286 -15.67 12.47 -19.11
C GLU A 286 -15.26 13.43 -20.24
N TRP A 287 -14.14 13.17 -20.91
CA TRP A 287 -13.67 13.93 -22.06
C TRP A 287 -13.80 13.17 -23.37
N HIS A 288 -13.50 11.87 -23.41
CA HIS A 288 -13.55 11.11 -24.68
C HIS A 288 -14.96 10.92 -25.21
N LEU A 289 -15.97 10.68 -24.37
CA LEU A 289 -17.35 10.48 -24.85
C LEU A 289 -18.03 11.77 -25.30
N LYS A 290 -17.46 12.93 -24.97
CA LYS A 290 -17.93 14.25 -25.40
C LYS A 290 -17.18 14.78 -26.61
N MET A 291 -16.11 14.11 -27.02
CA MET A 291 -15.29 14.49 -28.17
C MET A 291 -15.96 14.01 -29.45
N SER A 292 -16.19 14.94 -30.38
CA SER A 292 -16.65 14.62 -31.72
C SER A 292 -15.54 13.93 -32.53
N SER A 293 -15.93 13.22 -33.59
CA SER A 293 -14.97 12.60 -34.51
C SER A 293 -14.04 13.63 -35.18
N ILE A 294 -14.53 14.86 -35.42
CA ILE A 294 -13.73 15.94 -36.00
C ILE A 294 -12.68 16.42 -35.00
N GLU A 295 -13.05 16.68 -33.74
CA GLU A 295 -12.10 17.07 -32.69
C GLU A 295 -11.04 15.98 -32.47
N PHE A 296 -11.43 14.70 -32.52
CA PHE A 296 -10.49 13.59 -32.45
C PHE A 296 -9.51 13.58 -33.64
N LEU A 297 -9.98 13.83 -34.87
CA LEU A 297 -9.11 13.94 -36.04
C LEU A 297 -8.16 15.15 -35.96
N GLU A 298 -8.62 16.26 -35.38
CA GLU A 298 -7.76 17.42 -35.11
C GLU A 298 -6.66 17.10 -34.10
N LEU A 299 -7.00 16.36 -33.03
CA LEU A 299 -6.04 15.81 -32.08
C LEU A 299 -5.00 14.90 -32.78
N CYS A 300 -5.45 14.05 -33.70
CA CYS A 300 -4.57 13.13 -34.43
C CYS A 300 -3.48 13.85 -35.26
N ARG A 301 -3.69 15.12 -35.65
CA ARG A 301 -2.68 15.91 -36.40
C ARG A 301 -1.38 16.10 -35.63
N ASP A 302 -1.43 15.93 -34.31
CA ASP A 302 -0.25 16.06 -33.47
C ASP A 302 0.64 14.83 -33.43
N PHE A 303 0.13 13.68 -33.88
CA PHE A 303 0.81 12.39 -33.87
C PHE A 303 1.27 12.04 -35.27
N ARG A 304 2.58 11.83 -35.45
CA ARG A 304 3.14 11.41 -36.74
C ARG A 304 3.04 9.90 -36.86
N LEU A 305 2.43 9.43 -37.94
CA LEU A 305 2.24 8.00 -38.21
C LEU A 305 3.56 7.21 -38.12
N GLY A 306 4.65 7.75 -38.67
CA GLY A 306 5.96 7.10 -38.62
C GLY A 306 6.47 6.86 -37.20
N ASP A 307 6.17 7.76 -36.25
CA ASP A 307 6.61 7.68 -34.86
C ASP A 307 5.77 6.64 -34.11
N MET A 308 4.46 6.69 -34.31
CA MET A 308 3.50 5.71 -33.79
C MET A 308 3.83 4.27 -34.22
N LEU A 309 4.29 4.07 -35.46
CA LEU A 309 4.72 2.77 -35.99
C LEU A 309 6.04 2.26 -35.38
N ARG A 310 6.88 3.16 -34.84
CA ARG A 310 8.17 2.80 -34.22
C ARG A 310 8.04 2.36 -32.77
N LEU A 311 6.90 2.60 -32.12
CA LEU A 311 6.63 2.08 -30.78
C LEU A 311 6.87 0.57 -30.74
N GLY A 312 7.65 0.13 -29.74
CA GLY A 312 8.16 -1.24 -29.67
C GLY A 312 7.05 -2.30 -29.74
N MET A 313 5.91 -2.04 -29.09
CA MET A 313 4.74 -2.93 -29.11
C MET A 313 4.10 -3.05 -30.50
N VAL A 314 3.93 -1.93 -31.21
CA VAL A 314 3.33 -1.89 -32.56
C VAL A 314 4.26 -2.62 -33.52
N LYS A 315 5.55 -2.29 -33.47
CA LYS A 315 6.59 -2.94 -34.27
C LYS A 315 6.63 -4.46 -34.05
N SER A 316 6.49 -4.92 -32.81
CA SER A 316 6.48 -6.35 -32.48
C SER A 316 5.27 -7.08 -33.08
N ARG A 317 4.05 -6.53 -32.92
CA ARG A 317 2.81 -7.12 -33.45
C ARG A 317 2.75 -7.10 -34.98
N MET A 318 3.20 -6.02 -35.60
CA MET A 318 3.28 -5.93 -37.06
C MET A 318 4.28 -6.94 -37.66
N ARG A 319 5.40 -7.20 -36.98
CA ARG A 319 6.38 -8.23 -37.40
C ARG A 319 5.87 -9.67 -37.18
N GLY A 320 5.08 -9.89 -36.13
CA GLY A 320 4.54 -11.20 -35.76
C GLY A 320 3.40 -11.70 -36.65
N GLY A 321 2.95 -10.93 -37.64
CA GLY A 321 1.93 -11.32 -38.61
C GLY A 321 0.48 -11.25 -38.12
N SER A 322 0.24 -10.99 -36.83
CA SER A 322 -1.13 -10.80 -36.30
C SER A 322 -1.76 -9.47 -36.72
N GLY A 323 -0.94 -8.48 -37.09
CA GLY A 323 -1.39 -7.11 -37.34
C GLY A 323 -1.85 -6.39 -36.06
N LEU A 324 -2.40 -5.19 -36.25
CA LEU A 324 -3.19 -4.46 -35.26
C LEU A 324 -4.46 -3.94 -35.93
N SER A 325 -5.58 -3.93 -35.20
CA SER A 325 -6.74 -3.15 -35.63
C SER A 325 -6.43 -1.65 -35.58
N CYS A 326 -7.15 -0.85 -36.39
CA CYS A 326 -7.02 0.61 -36.35
C CYS A 326 -7.35 1.18 -34.96
N SER A 327 -8.35 0.61 -34.28
CA SER A 327 -8.74 0.96 -32.91
C SER A 327 -7.56 0.79 -31.94
N GLU A 328 -6.98 -0.40 -31.90
CA GLU A 328 -5.82 -0.71 -31.05
C GLU A 328 -4.61 0.18 -31.39
N PHE A 329 -4.36 0.46 -32.67
CA PHE A 329 -3.29 1.35 -33.09
C PHE A 329 -3.47 2.79 -32.57
N LEU A 330 -4.71 3.28 -32.55
CA LEU A 330 -5.05 4.62 -32.07
C LEU A 330 -5.10 4.73 -30.54
N TYR A 331 -5.04 3.62 -29.79
CA TYR A 331 -5.03 3.61 -28.32
C TYR A 331 -3.99 4.56 -27.70
N GLN A 332 -2.79 4.60 -28.29
CA GLN A 332 -1.71 5.49 -27.85
C GLN A 332 -2.11 6.98 -27.84
N ILE A 333 -2.99 7.41 -28.76
CA ILE A 333 -3.50 8.79 -28.85
C ILE A 333 -4.43 9.06 -27.67
N PHE A 334 -5.34 8.12 -27.37
CA PHE A 334 -6.27 8.24 -26.24
C PHE A 334 -5.50 8.39 -24.92
N GLN A 335 -4.52 7.53 -24.66
CA GLN A 335 -3.73 7.57 -23.43
C GLN A 335 -2.82 8.81 -23.35
N SER A 336 -2.24 9.25 -24.47
CA SER A 336 -1.44 10.49 -24.52
C SER A 336 -2.32 11.71 -24.22
N TYR A 337 -3.53 11.74 -24.75
CA TYR A 337 -4.50 12.80 -24.49
C TYR A 337 -5.00 12.78 -23.04
N ASP A 338 -5.20 11.60 -22.44
CA ASP A 338 -5.53 11.47 -21.01
C ASP A 338 -4.49 12.16 -20.13
N TRP A 339 -3.20 11.89 -20.38
CA TRP A 339 -2.14 12.54 -19.60
C TRP A 339 -2.14 14.06 -19.80
N TYR A 340 -2.34 14.52 -21.03
CA TYR A 340 -2.47 15.94 -21.32
C TYR A 340 -3.65 16.59 -20.57
N ARG A 341 -4.83 15.97 -20.57
CA ARG A 341 -5.99 16.42 -19.80
C ARG A 341 -5.67 16.51 -18.31
N LEU A 342 -5.07 15.46 -17.73
CA LEU A 342 -4.66 15.47 -16.33
C LEU A 342 -3.60 16.54 -16.03
N SER A 343 -2.71 16.84 -16.99
CA SER A 343 -1.72 17.91 -16.85
C SER A 343 -2.37 19.30 -16.82
N CYS A 344 -3.44 19.51 -17.57
CA CYS A 344 -4.19 20.76 -17.59
C CYS A 344 -5.09 20.91 -16.36
N ASP A 345 -5.86 19.87 -16.04
CA ASP A 345 -6.94 19.92 -15.05
C ASP A 345 -6.40 19.74 -13.62
N PHE A 346 -5.32 18.97 -13.44
CA PHE A 346 -4.77 18.61 -12.13
C PHE A 346 -3.28 18.97 -11.96
N ASN A 347 -2.65 19.60 -12.97
CA ASN A 347 -1.21 19.84 -12.99
C ASN A 347 -0.39 18.54 -12.83
N CYS A 348 -0.91 17.43 -13.34
CA CYS A 348 -0.29 16.11 -13.24
C CYS A 348 0.73 15.88 -14.37
N HIS A 349 2.02 15.96 -14.02
CA HIS A 349 3.13 15.75 -14.95
C HIS A 349 3.94 14.49 -14.64
N PHE A 350 3.40 13.59 -13.82
CA PHE A 350 4.07 12.34 -13.46
C PHE A 350 3.17 11.12 -13.55
N GLN A 351 3.63 10.08 -14.24
CA GLN A 351 2.88 8.83 -14.45
C GLN A 351 3.61 7.63 -13.85
N ILE A 352 2.88 6.70 -13.25
CA ILE A 352 3.36 5.35 -12.96
C ILE A 352 2.50 4.30 -13.65
N GLY A 353 3.09 3.17 -14.00
CA GLY A 353 2.40 2.07 -14.70
C GLY A 353 3.28 0.83 -14.83
N GLY A 354 2.82 -0.19 -15.53
CA GLY A 354 3.62 -1.39 -15.80
C GLY A 354 4.77 -1.16 -16.79
N ASN A 355 5.77 -2.05 -16.78
CA ASN A 355 6.89 -2.02 -17.74
C ASN A 355 6.48 -2.10 -19.23
N ASP A 356 5.29 -2.60 -19.51
CA ASP A 356 4.71 -2.62 -20.86
C ASP A 356 4.17 -1.25 -21.33
N GLN A 357 4.13 -0.23 -20.47
CA GLN A 357 3.56 1.09 -20.78
C GLN A 357 4.60 2.15 -21.20
N LEU A 358 5.91 1.82 -21.22
CA LEU A 358 6.97 2.80 -21.48
C LEU A 358 6.76 3.58 -22.78
N GLY A 359 6.38 2.89 -23.86
CA GLY A 359 6.12 3.53 -25.15
C GLY A 359 4.95 4.53 -25.12
N HIS A 360 3.94 4.28 -24.28
CA HIS A 360 2.84 5.22 -24.08
C HIS A 360 3.27 6.41 -23.22
N PHE A 361 4.24 6.24 -22.31
CA PHE A 361 4.80 7.35 -21.55
C PHE A 361 5.58 8.30 -22.45
N ASP A 362 6.38 7.75 -23.38
CA ASP A 362 7.11 8.55 -24.37
C ASP A 362 6.15 9.37 -25.23
N ALA A 363 5.10 8.73 -25.77
CA ALA A 363 4.09 9.41 -26.60
C ALA A 363 3.33 10.52 -25.83
N GLY A 364 2.94 10.24 -24.58
CA GLY A 364 2.27 11.22 -23.73
C GLY A 364 3.17 12.39 -23.33
N TYR A 365 4.46 12.13 -23.03
CA TYR A 365 5.44 13.17 -22.77
C TYR A 365 5.61 14.10 -23.97
N ASP A 366 5.83 13.53 -25.16
CA ASP A 366 6.04 14.31 -26.38
C ASP A 366 4.82 15.17 -26.69
N TYR A 367 3.62 14.61 -26.52
CA TYR A 367 2.37 15.33 -26.71
C TYR A 367 2.20 16.49 -25.72
N ILE A 368 2.44 16.28 -24.43
CA ILE A 368 2.36 17.34 -23.40
C ILE A 368 3.40 18.43 -23.67
N LYS A 369 4.64 18.06 -23.97
CA LYS A 369 5.72 19.01 -24.26
C LYS A 369 5.38 19.85 -25.49
N LYS A 370 4.84 19.23 -26.54
CA LYS A 370 4.41 19.93 -27.76
C LYS A 370 3.27 20.91 -27.48
N LYS A 371 2.30 20.55 -26.64
CA LYS A 371 1.13 21.41 -26.35
C LYS A 371 1.40 22.51 -25.34
N THR A 372 2.26 22.25 -24.35
CA THR A 372 2.39 23.11 -23.16
C THR A 372 3.80 23.65 -22.95
N GLY A 373 4.81 23.11 -23.64
CA GLY A 373 6.23 23.39 -23.38
C GLY A 373 6.76 22.80 -22.06
N LYS A 374 5.91 22.18 -21.24
CA LYS A 374 6.30 21.64 -19.94
C LYS A 374 6.89 20.24 -20.06
N LEU A 375 7.79 19.92 -19.15
CA LEU A 375 8.35 18.57 -18.99
C LEU A 375 7.38 17.69 -18.20
N SER A 376 7.38 16.41 -18.52
CA SER A 376 6.71 15.36 -17.76
C SER A 376 7.69 14.21 -17.51
N ALA A 377 7.36 13.32 -16.59
CA ALA A 377 8.17 12.14 -16.29
C ALA A 377 7.30 10.94 -15.94
N GLY A 378 7.85 9.74 -16.01
CA GLY A 378 7.16 8.55 -15.55
C GLY A 378 8.09 7.41 -15.19
N ILE A 379 7.62 6.53 -14.31
CA ILE A 379 8.33 5.35 -13.85
C ILE A 379 7.49 4.11 -14.15
N CYS A 380 8.10 3.15 -14.82
CA CYS A 380 7.52 1.84 -15.03
C CYS A 380 7.90 0.89 -13.89
N LEU A 381 6.90 0.31 -13.25
CA LEU A 381 7.04 -0.70 -12.20
C LEU A 381 7.29 -2.09 -12.80
N PRO A 382 8.04 -2.96 -12.09
CA PRO A 382 8.36 -4.29 -12.59
C PRO A 382 7.10 -5.13 -12.79
N LEU A 383 7.17 -6.02 -13.79
CA LEU A 383 6.14 -7.03 -13.98
C LEU A 383 6.33 -8.15 -12.97
N LEU A 384 5.24 -8.53 -12.31
CA LEU A 384 5.25 -9.68 -11.41
C LEU A 384 5.30 -10.96 -12.25
N THR A 385 6.37 -11.74 -12.11
CA THR A 385 6.55 -13.03 -12.79
C THR A 385 6.60 -14.18 -11.80
N ASP A 386 6.21 -15.37 -12.25
CA ASP A 386 6.45 -16.61 -11.52
C ASP A 386 7.90 -17.11 -11.71
N ALA A 387 8.24 -18.24 -11.08
CA ALA A 387 9.58 -18.85 -11.18
C ALA A 387 9.95 -19.26 -12.61
N GLN A 388 8.96 -19.40 -13.50
CA GLN A 388 9.12 -19.72 -14.92
C GLN A 388 9.12 -18.45 -15.80
N GLY A 389 9.13 -17.25 -15.20
CA GLY A 389 9.13 -15.98 -15.93
C GLY A 389 7.78 -15.59 -16.52
N ARG A 390 6.70 -16.34 -16.25
CA ARG A 390 5.36 -16.04 -16.76
C ARG A 390 4.73 -14.93 -15.92
N LYS A 391 4.02 -13.98 -16.56
CA LYS A 391 3.32 -12.90 -15.83
C LYS A 391 2.29 -13.51 -14.88
N LEU A 392 2.29 -13.05 -13.62
CA LEU A 392 1.31 -13.44 -12.60
C LEU A 392 -0.13 -13.06 -12.95
N SER A 393 -0.34 -12.15 -13.90
CA SER A 393 -1.65 -11.80 -14.48
C SER A 393 -2.09 -12.68 -15.65
N LYS A 394 -1.23 -13.61 -16.11
CA LYS A 394 -1.45 -14.49 -17.26
C LYS A 394 -1.01 -15.93 -16.95
N THR A 395 -1.22 -16.42 -15.73
CA THR A 395 -0.97 -17.84 -15.46
C THR A 395 -1.98 -18.70 -16.22
N SER A 396 -1.46 -19.72 -16.89
CA SER A 396 -2.17 -20.77 -17.61
C SER A 396 -3.20 -21.49 -16.72
N LYS A 397 -4.09 -22.27 -17.35
CA LYS A 397 -5.25 -23.05 -16.85
C LYS A 397 -5.24 -23.66 -15.42
N GLU A 398 -4.13 -23.63 -14.69
CA GLU A 398 -3.91 -24.29 -13.39
C GLU A 398 -3.89 -23.34 -12.19
N SER A 399 -3.78 -22.02 -12.36
CA SER A 399 -3.95 -21.07 -11.25
C SER A 399 -4.78 -19.85 -11.66
N SER A 400 -5.98 -19.76 -11.10
CA SER A 400 -6.90 -18.63 -11.27
C SER A 400 -6.26 -17.31 -10.83
N ASN A 401 -6.54 -16.23 -11.56
CA ASN A 401 -6.14 -14.88 -11.17
C ASN A 401 -6.57 -14.60 -9.72
N ILE A 402 -5.68 -14.03 -8.91
CA ILE A 402 -6.02 -13.57 -7.54
C ILE A 402 -6.69 -12.21 -7.64
N TRP A 403 -8.02 -12.21 -7.51
CA TRP A 403 -8.87 -11.03 -7.62
C TRP A 403 -8.93 -10.25 -6.30
N LEU A 404 -9.26 -8.96 -6.39
CA LEU A 404 -9.48 -8.10 -5.22
C LEU A 404 -10.95 -8.11 -4.74
N ASP A 405 -11.85 -8.72 -5.52
CA ASP A 405 -13.24 -8.94 -5.13
C ASP A 405 -13.36 -10.22 -4.31
N GLU A 406 -13.89 -10.09 -3.09
CA GLU A 406 -14.10 -11.18 -2.15
C GLU A 406 -15.01 -12.31 -2.68
N LYS A 407 -15.88 -12.00 -3.65
CA LYS A 407 -16.74 -13.00 -4.30
C LYS A 407 -15.97 -13.88 -5.30
N LYS A 408 -14.87 -13.37 -5.86
CA LYS A 408 -14.01 -14.10 -6.81
C LYS A 408 -12.82 -14.73 -6.11
N THR A 409 -12.28 -14.08 -5.10
CA THR A 409 -11.21 -14.60 -4.26
C THR A 409 -11.50 -14.24 -2.81
N SER A 410 -11.80 -15.25 -1.99
CA SER A 410 -12.13 -15.02 -0.59
C SER A 410 -10.96 -14.34 0.16
N PRO A 411 -11.22 -13.63 1.28
CA PRO A 411 -10.16 -13.07 2.11
C PRO A 411 -9.15 -14.11 2.60
N PHE A 412 -9.62 -15.34 2.85
CA PHE A 412 -8.77 -16.48 3.22
C PHE A 412 -7.83 -16.88 2.07
N THR A 413 -8.36 -17.10 0.87
CA THR A 413 -7.56 -17.48 -0.30
C THR A 413 -6.55 -16.38 -0.65
N PHE A 414 -6.97 -15.11 -0.57
CA PHE A 414 -6.08 -13.96 -0.77
C PHE A 414 -4.95 -13.93 0.26
N TYR A 415 -5.27 -14.09 1.55
CA TYR A 415 -4.27 -14.15 2.63
C TYR A 415 -3.30 -15.34 2.45
N GLN A 416 -3.83 -16.52 2.13
CA GLN A 416 -3.03 -17.72 1.91
C GLN A 416 -2.12 -17.61 0.69
N TYR A 417 -2.57 -16.93 -0.38
CA TYR A 417 -1.76 -16.73 -1.57
C TYR A 417 -0.41 -16.09 -1.24
N PHE A 418 -0.37 -15.03 -0.43
CA PHE A 418 0.89 -14.42 0.02
C PHE A 418 1.59 -15.27 1.07
N ARG A 419 0.82 -15.82 2.03
CA ARG A 419 1.39 -16.60 3.13
C ARG A 419 2.13 -17.86 2.68
N GLN A 420 1.76 -18.41 1.53
CA GLN A 420 2.32 -19.64 0.97
C GLN A 420 3.43 -19.40 -0.07
N LYS A 421 3.80 -18.13 -0.34
CA LYS A 421 4.90 -17.85 -1.27
C LYS A 421 6.25 -18.33 -0.70
N PRO A 422 7.12 -18.89 -1.55
CA PRO A 422 8.48 -19.21 -1.16
C PRO A 422 9.25 -17.93 -0.82
N ASP A 423 10.33 -18.07 -0.04
CA ASP A 423 11.17 -16.94 0.39
C ASP A 423 11.71 -16.14 -0.81
N SER A 424 12.08 -16.83 -1.89
CA SER A 424 12.54 -16.22 -3.15
C SER A 424 11.53 -15.30 -3.82
N ALA A 425 10.23 -15.50 -3.58
CA ALA A 425 9.16 -14.67 -4.13
C ALA A 425 8.66 -13.64 -3.12
N ILE A 426 8.50 -14.01 -1.84
CA ILE A 426 7.91 -13.12 -0.84
C ILE A 426 8.80 -11.93 -0.50
N ILE A 427 10.13 -12.09 -0.50
CA ILE A 427 11.05 -11.02 -0.13
C ILE A 427 10.99 -9.86 -1.15
N PRO A 428 11.10 -10.10 -2.47
CA PRO A 428 10.82 -9.06 -3.45
C PRO A 428 9.40 -8.48 -3.32
N MET A 429 8.39 -9.33 -3.15
CA MET A 429 7.00 -8.87 -3.00
C MET A 429 6.80 -7.96 -1.78
N LEU A 430 7.52 -8.19 -0.68
CA LEU A 430 7.48 -7.34 0.51
C LEU A 430 7.94 -5.92 0.16
N ARG A 431 9.05 -5.77 -0.56
CA ARG A 431 9.53 -4.46 -1.03
C ARG A 431 8.55 -3.78 -1.97
N TYR A 432 7.94 -4.57 -2.86
CA TYR A 432 7.07 -4.06 -3.91
C TYR A 432 5.72 -3.55 -3.40
N PHE A 433 5.08 -4.35 -2.54
CA PHE A 433 3.69 -4.12 -2.14
C PHE A 433 3.54 -3.45 -0.76
N SER A 434 4.49 -3.63 0.17
CA SER A 434 4.30 -3.15 1.54
C SER A 434 4.28 -1.63 1.61
N LEU A 435 3.28 -1.07 2.28
CA LEU A 435 3.13 0.38 2.49
C LEU A 435 3.92 0.87 3.72
N ARG A 436 4.57 -0.04 4.45
CA ARG A 436 5.53 0.30 5.51
C ARG A 436 6.72 1.09 4.96
N SER A 437 7.37 1.84 5.86
CA SER A 437 8.64 2.50 5.54
C SER A 437 9.69 1.50 5.07
N ILE A 438 10.64 1.95 4.25
CA ILE A 438 11.68 1.06 3.73
C ILE A 438 12.52 0.46 4.87
N GLU A 439 12.75 1.24 5.93
CA GLU A 439 13.47 0.79 7.13
C GLU A 439 12.70 -0.31 7.89
N GLU A 440 11.38 -0.25 7.94
CA GLU A 440 10.55 -1.32 8.52
C GLU A 440 10.54 -2.57 7.66
N VAL A 441 10.53 -2.42 6.33
CA VAL A 441 10.66 -3.55 5.39
C VAL A 441 11.99 -4.25 5.58
N GLU A 442 13.10 -3.51 5.62
CA GLU A 442 14.44 -4.04 5.85
C GLU A 442 14.56 -4.76 7.21
N GLU A 443 13.91 -4.24 8.25
CA GLU A 443 13.87 -4.91 9.56
C GLU A 443 13.07 -6.22 9.52
N ILE A 444 11.96 -6.27 8.78
CA ILE A 444 11.19 -7.51 8.57
C ILE A 444 12.04 -8.53 7.82
N GLU A 445 12.75 -8.11 6.78
CA GLU A 445 13.66 -8.97 6.02
C GLU A 445 14.76 -9.53 6.91
N ARG A 446 15.41 -8.67 7.72
CA ARG A 446 16.46 -9.09 8.66
C ARG A 446 15.95 -10.11 9.67
N LYS A 447 14.78 -9.87 10.28
CA LYS A 447 14.15 -10.81 11.22
C LYS A 447 13.79 -12.14 10.55
N HIS A 448 13.29 -12.09 9.32
CA HIS A 448 12.95 -13.26 8.54
C HIS A 448 14.20 -14.08 8.19
N GLN A 449 15.28 -13.45 7.74
CA GLN A 449 16.56 -14.12 7.45
C GLN A 449 17.15 -14.78 8.70
N ALA A 450 17.05 -14.14 9.87
CA ALA A 450 17.46 -14.74 11.13
C ALA A 450 16.60 -15.96 11.54
N ASN A 451 15.40 -16.14 10.98
CA ASN A 451 14.44 -17.18 11.36
C ASN A 451 13.60 -17.67 10.17
N LEU A 452 14.23 -18.28 9.15
CA LEU A 452 13.55 -18.75 7.93
C LEU A 452 12.35 -19.67 8.20
N GLY A 453 12.39 -20.45 9.30
CA GLY A 453 11.29 -21.32 9.72
C GLY A 453 10.02 -20.61 10.24
N LYS A 454 10.09 -19.32 10.59
CA LYS A 454 8.98 -18.56 11.20
C LYS A 454 8.09 -17.81 10.22
N TRP A 455 8.49 -17.69 8.94
CA TRP A 455 7.65 -17.14 7.86
C TRP A 455 7.18 -15.70 8.12
N ILE A 456 8.07 -14.92 8.75
CA ILE A 456 7.76 -13.57 9.24
C ILE A 456 7.36 -12.63 8.09
N ALA A 457 8.08 -12.66 6.97
CA ALA A 457 7.78 -11.82 5.79
C ALA A 457 6.43 -12.20 5.15
N GLN A 458 6.17 -13.50 5.00
CA GLN A 458 4.91 -14.04 4.49
C GLN A 458 3.72 -13.58 5.32
N GLU A 459 3.80 -13.75 6.64
CA GLU A 459 2.72 -13.37 7.54
C GLU A 459 2.51 -11.85 7.54
N LYS A 460 3.58 -11.06 7.65
CA LYS A 460 3.46 -9.59 7.70
C LYS A 460 2.93 -8.98 6.42
N LEU A 461 3.30 -9.51 5.26
CA LEU A 461 2.78 -9.04 3.98
C LEU A 461 1.34 -9.51 3.75
N ALA A 462 1.03 -10.77 4.07
CA ALA A 462 -0.34 -11.29 3.97
C ALA A 462 -1.30 -10.49 4.86
N GLU A 463 -0.90 -10.20 6.11
CA GLU A 463 -1.70 -9.37 7.02
C GLU A 463 -1.98 -7.98 6.44
N GLU A 464 -0.94 -7.29 5.98
CA GLU A 464 -1.04 -5.93 5.46
C GLU A 464 -1.93 -5.85 4.22
N LEU A 465 -1.70 -6.73 3.24
CA LEU A 465 -2.43 -6.69 1.97
C LEU A 465 -3.86 -7.19 2.12
N THR A 466 -4.12 -8.21 2.96
CA THR A 466 -5.49 -8.64 3.23
C THR A 466 -6.28 -7.54 3.94
N GLN A 467 -5.66 -6.82 4.90
CA GLN A 467 -6.30 -5.67 5.54
C GLN A 467 -6.56 -4.54 4.53
N LEU A 468 -5.61 -4.24 3.66
CA LEU A 468 -5.78 -3.22 2.62
C LEU A 468 -6.95 -3.58 1.68
N VAL A 469 -7.04 -4.83 1.23
CA VAL A 469 -8.01 -5.25 0.19
C VAL A 469 -9.40 -5.56 0.77
N HIS A 470 -9.45 -6.26 1.90
CA HIS A 470 -10.67 -6.80 2.51
C HIS A 470 -11.01 -6.19 3.88
N GLY A 471 -10.26 -5.17 4.32
CA GLY A 471 -10.48 -4.49 5.60
C GLY A 471 -10.08 -5.33 6.81
N SER A 472 -10.24 -4.74 7.99
CA SER A 472 -9.95 -5.39 9.28
C SER A 472 -10.80 -6.65 9.50
N THR A 473 -12.08 -6.62 9.12
CA THR A 473 -13.00 -7.78 9.19
C THR A 473 -12.56 -8.92 8.28
N GLY A 474 -12.15 -8.62 7.04
CA GLY A 474 -11.63 -9.61 6.10
C GLY A 474 -10.33 -10.25 6.61
N LEU A 475 -9.41 -9.44 7.15
CA LEU A 475 -8.19 -9.96 7.77
C LEU A 475 -8.49 -10.86 8.98
N LYS A 476 -9.37 -10.42 9.88
CA LYS A 476 -9.77 -11.22 11.05
C LYS A 476 -10.34 -12.57 10.62
N THR A 477 -11.22 -12.57 9.63
CA THR A 477 -11.81 -13.79 9.06
C THR A 477 -10.73 -14.69 8.48
N ALA A 478 -9.82 -14.14 7.66
CA ALA A 478 -8.74 -14.91 7.06
C ALA A 478 -7.80 -15.53 8.11
N LYS A 479 -7.46 -14.80 9.18
CA LYS A 479 -6.64 -15.31 10.29
C LYS A 479 -7.36 -16.40 11.08
N GLN A 480 -8.61 -16.18 11.46
CA GLN A 480 -9.43 -17.19 12.15
C GLN A 480 -9.58 -18.47 11.32
N CYS A 481 -9.90 -18.34 10.02
CA CYS A 481 -9.95 -19.50 9.12
C CYS A 481 -8.60 -20.20 9.03
N SER A 482 -7.50 -19.46 8.96
CA SER A 482 -6.14 -20.03 8.94
C SER A 482 -5.80 -20.73 10.25
N GLU A 483 -6.19 -20.17 11.39
CA GLU A 483 -6.02 -20.79 12.70
C GLU A 483 -6.79 -22.10 12.76
N ILE A 484 -8.08 -22.09 12.45
CA ILE A 484 -8.92 -23.30 12.50
C ILE A 484 -8.44 -24.36 11.50
N LEU A 485 -8.07 -23.98 10.28
CA LEU A 485 -7.66 -24.93 9.23
C LEU A 485 -6.26 -25.53 9.44
N PHE A 486 -5.33 -24.79 10.08
CA PHE A 486 -3.93 -25.22 10.18
C PHE A 486 -3.45 -25.53 11.59
N TYR A 487 -4.11 -24.99 12.61
CA TYR A 487 -3.72 -25.10 14.01
C TYR A 487 -4.88 -25.57 14.93
N GLY A 488 -6.13 -25.44 14.49
CA GLY A 488 -7.31 -25.94 15.18
C GLY A 488 -7.32 -27.46 15.24
N SER A 489 -8.12 -27.99 16.17
CA SER A 489 -8.38 -29.43 16.18
C SER A 489 -9.29 -29.77 15.00
N PHE A 490 -9.08 -30.90 14.33
CA PHE A 490 -9.96 -31.35 13.24
C PHE A 490 -11.43 -31.48 13.67
N SER A 491 -11.69 -31.63 14.98
CA SER A 491 -13.03 -31.58 15.57
C SER A 491 -13.73 -30.23 15.38
N GLU A 492 -13.00 -29.10 15.38
CA GLU A 492 -13.59 -27.78 15.13
C GLU A 492 -13.97 -27.60 13.65
N LEU A 493 -13.14 -28.08 12.73
CA LEU A 493 -13.46 -28.10 11.31
C LEU A 493 -14.69 -28.97 11.02
N GLN A 494 -14.84 -30.10 11.72
CA GLN A 494 -16.02 -30.95 11.60
C GLN A 494 -17.32 -30.24 12.05
N LYS A 495 -17.26 -29.21 12.90
CA LYS A 495 -18.45 -28.46 13.33
C LYS A 495 -18.88 -27.38 12.33
N MET A 496 -18.01 -26.97 11.41
CA MET A 496 -18.34 -25.99 10.37
C MET A 496 -19.17 -26.64 9.25
N SER A 497 -20.01 -25.86 8.57
CA SER A 497 -20.75 -26.36 7.41
C SER A 497 -19.83 -26.57 6.20
N SER A 498 -20.13 -27.55 5.35
CA SER A 498 -19.38 -27.79 4.10
C SER A 498 -19.35 -26.54 3.22
N SER A 499 -20.50 -25.85 3.12
CA SER A 499 -20.65 -24.61 2.34
C SER A 499 -19.76 -23.48 2.84
N PHE A 500 -19.56 -23.36 4.16
CA PHE A 500 -18.66 -22.36 4.72
C PHE A 500 -17.21 -22.66 4.35
N ILE A 501 -16.78 -23.92 4.53
CA ILE A 501 -15.41 -24.35 4.23
C ILE A 501 -15.11 -24.15 2.73
N GLU A 502 -15.99 -24.65 1.85
CA GLU A 502 -15.83 -24.50 0.39
C GLU A 502 -15.72 -23.04 -0.03
N LYS A 503 -16.58 -22.16 0.52
CA LYS A 503 -16.52 -20.72 0.25
C LYS A 503 -15.19 -20.10 0.66
N GLN A 504 -14.53 -20.59 1.72
CA GLN A 504 -13.22 -20.08 2.10
C GLN A 504 -12.15 -20.46 1.08
N PHE A 505 -12.12 -21.68 0.56
CA PHE A 505 -11.15 -22.07 -0.48
C PHE A 505 -11.47 -21.39 -1.84
N GLY A 506 -12.74 -21.03 -2.05
CA GLY A 506 -13.26 -20.47 -3.30
C GLY A 506 -13.50 -21.58 -4.32
N ASP A 507 -14.57 -21.44 -5.12
CA ASP A 507 -15.05 -22.51 -6.01
C ASP A 507 -13.99 -23.02 -7.01
N ALA A 508 -13.05 -22.16 -7.40
CA ALA A 508 -11.96 -22.49 -8.32
C ALA A 508 -10.83 -23.33 -7.70
N SER A 509 -10.73 -23.38 -6.37
CA SER A 509 -9.69 -24.13 -5.63
C SER A 509 -10.20 -25.45 -5.06
N VAL A 510 -11.46 -25.80 -5.35
CA VAL A 510 -12.10 -27.05 -4.92
C VAL A 510 -12.05 -28.06 -6.07
N GLN A 511 -11.23 -29.10 -5.94
CA GLN A 511 -11.16 -30.18 -6.91
C GLN A 511 -12.39 -31.09 -6.73
N ARG A 512 -13.18 -31.29 -7.77
CA ARG A 512 -14.35 -32.19 -7.73
C ARG A 512 -13.95 -33.54 -8.28
N LEU A 513 -14.02 -34.58 -7.44
CA LEU A 513 -13.57 -35.93 -7.76
C LEU A 513 -14.69 -36.94 -7.51
N SER A 514 -14.86 -37.92 -8.41
CA SER A 514 -15.80 -39.02 -8.19
C SER A 514 -15.16 -40.08 -7.30
N ARG A 515 -15.91 -40.57 -6.32
CA ARG A 515 -15.45 -41.64 -5.42
C ARG A 515 -15.11 -42.92 -6.18
N SER A 516 -15.88 -43.21 -7.24
CA SER A 516 -15.71 -44.41 -8.06
C SER A 516 -14.40 -44.46 -8.87
N SER A 517 -13.69 -43.33 -8.98
CA SER A 517 -12.46 -43.22 -9.77
C SER A 517 -11.21 -43.70 -9.03
N PHE A 518 -11.29 -44.01 -7.73
CA PHE A 518 -10.12 -44.34 -6.92
C PHE A 518 -10.41 -45.55 -6.01
N SER A 519 -9.55 -46.55 -6.09
CA SER A 519 -9.57 -47.74 -5.24
C SER A 519 -8.49 -47.70 -4.17
N THR A 520 -7.34 -47.10 -4.47
CA THR A 520 -6.16 -47.08 -3.59
C THR A 520 -5.72 -45.66 -3.24
N MET A 521 -5.09 -45.51 -2.08
CA MET A 521 -4.53 -44.24 -1.63
C MET A 521 -3.44 -43.70 -2.57
N GLY A 522 -2.75 -44.57 -3.31
CA GLY A 522 -1.76 -44.20 -4.33
C GLY A 522 -2.37 -43.55 -5.57
N GLU A 523 -3.52 -44.05 -6.04
CA GLU A 523 -4.29 -43.43 -7.13
C GLU A 523 -4.78 -42.05 -6.71
N LEU A 524 -5.38 -41.95 -5.52
CA LEU A 524 -5.82 -40.67 -4.96
C LEU A 524 -4.65 -39.69 -4.81
N ALA A 525 -3.52 -40.16 -4.25
CA ALA A 525 -2.31 -39.36 -4.08
C ALA A 525 -1.81 -38.77 -5.40
N SER A 526 -1.90 -39.53 -6.49
CA SER A 526 -1.44 -39.08 -7.80
C SER A 526 -2.36 -38.00 -8.39
N GLU A 527 -3.67 -38.14 -8.21
CA GLU A 527 -4.65 -37.16 -8.67
C GLU A 527 -4.62 -35.84 -7.88
N VAL A 528 -4.44 -35.91 -6.56
CA VAL A 528 -4.47 -34.73 -5.67
C VAL A 528 -3.08 -34.11 -5.48
N HIS A 529 -2.04 -34.57 -6.18
CA HIS A 529 -0.71 -34.00 -6.06
C HIS A 529 -0.55 -32.74 -6.90
N ILE A 530 -0.39 -31.60 -6.23
CA ILE A 530 -0.11 -30.32 -6.88
C ILE A 530 1.38 -29.99 -6.70
N GLY A 531 2.23 -30.46 -7.62
CA GLY A 531 3.66 -30.16 -7.65
C GLY A 531 4.52 -31.12 -8.48
N GLU A 532 5.80 -30.79 -8.63
CA GLU A 532 6.77 -31.60 -9.40
C GLU A 532 7.30 -32.80 -8.61
N GLY A 533 7.56 -33.92 -9.29
CA GLY A 533 8.14 -35.15 -8.71
C GLY A 533 7.11 -36.22 -8.35
N SER A 534 7.59 -37.40 -7.93
CA SER A 534 6.72 -38.56 -7.66
C SER A 534 5.85 -38.36 -6.41
N SER A 535 4.52 -38.29 -6.62
CA SER A 535 3.48 -38.26 -5.58
C SER A 535 3.65 -39.44 -4.60
N ILE A 536 3.83 -40.64 -5.15
CA ILE A 536 3.99 -41.89 -4.41
C ILE A 536 5.22 -41.86 -3.51
N SER A 537 6.37 -41.42 -4.03
CA SER A 537 7.59 -41.31 -3.21
C SER A 537 7.40 -40.34 -2.03
N LYS A 538 6.76 -39.19 -2.28
CA LYS A 538 6.47 -38.20 -1.24
C LYS A 538 5.45 -38.73 -0.22
N MET A 539 4.45 -39.48 -0.67
CA MET A 539 3.46 -40.12 0.20
C MET A 539 4.16 -41.12 1.13
N LYS A 540 5.02 -42.00 0.59
CA LYS A 540 5.83 -42.94 1.40
C LYS A 540 6.70 -42.23 2.43
N ALA A 541 7.26 -41.07 2.07
CA ALA A 541 7.99 -40.19 3.00
C ALA A 541 7.09 -39.47 4.03
N GLY A 542 5.78 -39.72 4.02
CA GLY A 542 4.80 -39.17 4.96
C GLY A 542 4.36 -37.74 4.64
N ALA A 543 4.50 -37.29 3.39
CA ALA A 543 4.11 -35.94 3.00
C ALA A 543 2.59 -35.77 2.86
N LEU A 544 1.84 -36.82 2.50
CA LEU A 544 0.39 -36.73 2.33
C LEU A 544 -0.33 -36.76 3.68
N LYS A 545 -1.23 -35.80 3.88
CA LYS A 545 -2.18 -35.77 4.99
C LYS A 545 -3.59 -35.52 4.45
N LEU A 546 -4.56 -36.32 4.87
CA LEU A 546 -5.98 -36.08 4.65
C LEU A 546 -6.63 -35.80 5.99
N ASN A 547 -7.29 -34.65 6.13
CA ASN A 547 -7.85 -34.18 7.41
C ASN A 547 -6.83 -34.30 8.56
N GLY A 548 -5.56 -34.01 8.27
CA GLY A 548 -4.45 -34.06 9.23
C GLY A 548 -3.86 -35.44 9.50
N THR A 549 -4.57 -36.50 9.19
CA THR A 549 -4.09 -37.88 9.30
C THR A 549 -3.09 -38.16 8.19
N ARG A 550 -1.91 -38.67 8.53
CA ARG A 550 -0.87 -39.02 7.55
C ARG A 550 -1.16 -40.36 6.91
N PHE A 551 -0.99 -40.42 5.59
CA PHE A 551 -1.09 -41.66 4.81
C PHE A 551 0.26 -41.93 4.15
N ARG A 552 0.72 -43.18 4.20
CA ARG A 552 2.06 -43.59 3.72
C ARG A 552 2.04 -44.78 2.79
N ASP A 553 1.02 -45.63 2.90
CA ASP A 553 0.89 -46.85 2.12
C ASP A 553 0.08 -46.58 0.85
N PRO A 554 0.70 -46.59 -0.34
CA PRO A 554 -0.03 -46.38 -1.60
C PRO A 554 -1.04 -47.48 -1.90
N ASP A 555 -0.85 -48.68 -1.36
CA ASP A 555 -1.68 -49.85 -1.63
C ASP A 555 -2.86 -49.95 -0.63
N GLU A 556 -2.94 -49.04 0.35
CA GLU A 556 -4.09 -48.93 1.27
C GLU A 556 -5.37 -48.64 0.48
N VAL A 557 -6.39 -49.49 0.66
CA VAL A 557 -7.72 -49.30 0.08
C VAL A 557 -8.37 -48.07 0.69
N ILE A 558 -9.00 -47.23 -0.13
CA ILE A 558 -9.62 -45.99 0.34
C ILE A 558 -10.86 -46.30 1.18
N ASP A 559 -10.85 -45.82 2.42
CA ASP A 559 -12.03 -45.72 3.27
C ASP A 559 -12.56 -44.28 3.25
N PHE A 560 -13.64 -44.06 2.49
CA PHE A 560 -14.26 -42.75 2.35
C PHE A 560 -14.84 -42.19 3.64
N ASP A 561 -15.27 -43.03 4.59
CA ASP A 561 -15.77 -42.56 5.89
C ASP A 561 -14.64 -41.99 6.75
N LYS A 562 -13.45 -42.59 6.63
CA LYS A 562 -12.22 -42.13 7.30
C LYS A 562 -11.64 -40.86 6.66
N ILE A 563 -11.69 -40.74 5.33
CA ILE A 563 -11.07 -39.60 4.62
C ILE A 563 -12.02 -38.41 4.41
N CYS A 564 -13.31 -38.58 4.60
CA CYS A 564 -14.30 -37.49 4.56
C CYS A 564 -14.37 -36.73 5.89
N LEU A 565 -14.53 -35.40 5.83
CA LEU A 565 -14.50 -34.55 7.02
C LEU A 565 -15.82 -34.63 7.81
N GLY A 566 -15.92 -35.59 8.73
CA GLY A 566 -17.06 -35.73 9.64
C GLY A 566 -18.38 -36.00 8.90
N GLY A 567 -18.39 -37.01 8.02
CA GLY A 567 -19.56 -37.41 7.24
C GLY A 567 -19.94 -36.47 6.08
N LYS A 568 -19.11 -35.47 5.79
CA LYS A 568 -19.31 -34.54 4.67
C LYS A 568 -18.65 -35.06 3.40
N ASN A 569 -19.18 -34.69 2.24
CA ASN A 569 -18.56 -35.00 0.94
C ASN A 569 -17.34 -34.10 0.61
N ILE A 570 -16.50 -33.78 1.60
CA ILE A 570 -15.29 -32.98 1.42
C ILE A 570 -14.11 -33.57 2.19
N THR A 571 -12.90 -33.41 1.64
CA THR A 571 -11.63 -33.81 2.25
C THR A 571 -10.63 -32.67 2.16
N LEU A 572 -10.00 -32.32 3.27
CA LEU A 572 -8.90 -31.38 3.29
C LEU A 572 -7.60 -32.12 3.00
N VAL A 573 -7.02 -31.89 1.83
CA VAL A 573 -5.78 -32.51 1.39
C VAL A 573 -4.61 -31.60 1.71
N CYS A 574 -3.54 -32.16 2.28
CA CYS A 574 -2.30 -31.44 2.53
C CYS A 574 -1.08 -32.24 2.07
N TRP A 575 -0.21 -31.57 1.31
CA TRP A 575 1.11 -32.09 0.97
C TRP A 575 2.20 -31.34 1.74
N GLY A 576 2.95 -32.08 2.55
CA GLY A 576 4.06 -31.59 3.36
C GLY A 576 3.61 -30.89 4.64
N LYS A 577 4.05 -29.64 4.81
CA LYS A 577 3.73 -28.84 6.01
C LYS A 577 2.53 -27.92 5.83
N ARG A 578 2.36 -27.32 4.64
CA ARG A 578 1.47 -26.14 4.48
C ARG A 578 0.76 -25.97 3.12
N LYS A 579 0.85 -26.93 2.18
CA LYS A 579 0.11 -26.84 0.91
C LYS A 579 -1.23 -27.54 1.04
N TYR A 580 -2.30 -26.77 1.16
CA TYR A 580 -3.64 -27.30 1.36
C TYR A 580 -4.53 -27.00 0.16
N HIS A 581 -5.39 -27.95 -0.19
CA HIS A 581 -6.51 -27.76 -1.10
C HIS A 581 -7.68 -28.63 -0.64
N LEU A 582 -8.87 -28.33 -1.17
CA LEU A 582 -10.10 -29.01 -0.79
C LEU A 582 -10.54 -29.92 -1.94
N VAL A 583 -10.80 -31.18 -1.63
CA VAL A 583 -11.47 -32.11 -2.55
C VAL A 583 -12.95 -32.16 -2.16
N ARG A 584 -13.83 -32.01 -3.14
CA ARG A 584 -15.26 -32.27 -3.02
C ARG A 584 -15.60 -33.57 -3.75
N TRP A 585 -16.15 -34.52 -3.01
CA TRP A 585 -16.60 -35.79 -3.55
C TRP A 585 -17.95 -35.60 -4.23
N ILE A 586 -18.00 -35.97 -5.51
CA ILE A 586 -19.25 -36.16 -6.24
C ILE A 586 -19.54 -37.66 -6.30
N ASP A 587 -20.81 -38.01 -6.18
CA ASP A 587 -21.25 -39.39 -6.33
C ASP A 587 -21.11 -39.85 -7.78
#